data_AF-A0A7W5MM34-F1
#
_entry.id   AF-A0A7W5MM34-F1
#
_cell.length_a   1.000
_cell.length_b   1.000
_cell.length_c   1.000
_cell.angle_alpha   90.00
_cell.angle_beta   90.00
_cell.angle_gamma   90.00
#
_symmetry.space_group_name_H-M   'P 1'
#
loop_
_entity.id
_entity.type
_entity.pdbx_description
1 polymer ?
#
loop_
_entity_poly.entity_id
_entity_poly.type
_entity_poly.pdbx_seq_one_letter_code
_entity_poly.pdbx_strand_id
1 'polypeptide(L)'
;MPDPDLTALRSEVRQLKAMLGGAGAGAGAAPDRVREQVSLFRRTGTLPDVRAARLVCWGTTLRDGRDPALIEDRERFPGLIDGVDEFRDMRRPYRRCWRGLLDGYVRYDPGRATEAGRRNWTMLRDYLNDNLPSLERSGSMPDWLSTIDEHANLLGERPCDRYGAALLEGDAKLLEPLRRDLSMGDSSWLTRRIFEAQIDAAVKHDDRALRRVMPRVVALVAEHDLLADDALVRVLDRWARCRPLEVEAELRDLSVARWGNPWLERNDTQWTRVEAETRQMVSSWLKLSLIEKFFSLLSEDKLNDQRRVAFWKRYVDRIDDMHFALGEAAYTNPSADFRALRKAMAGKLLRLDNGGVARNNAFIMRLGGHIVVEFGEHGNAMYAFDAASAPFDLRRPSIAGNRTALKHPSHVARITHTDGGERWERKFERRLAEVLGRADKASTTGRSTVSSPMATPPIRPAPIPTPSAASPAWARPQVARQVSPEPHGMRDLQAFFAEHRVKSADLRDKGGSLWAYAPERGPAADGLRSRGFAWSARRGAWYIKS
;
A
#
# COMPACT_ATOMS: atom_id res chain seq x y z
N MET A 1 -53.15 -2.13 -29.08
CA MET A 1 -52.52 -1.61 -27.85
C MET A 1 -51.11 -2.17 -27.81
N PRO A 2 -50.06 -1.34 -27.98
CA PRO A 2 -48.69 -1.84 -27.83
C PRO A 2 -48.43 -2.16 -26.36
N ASP A 3 -47.80 -3.30 -26.12
CA ASP A 3 -47.46 -3.82 -24.79
C ASP A 3 -46.47 -2.84 -24.12
N PRO A 4 -46.71 -2.40 -22.87
CA PRO A 4 -45.83 -1.43 -22.23
C PRO A 4 -44.41 -1.99 -22.08
N ASP A 5 -43.41 -1.19 -22.43
CA ASP A 5 -42.00 -1.54 -22.30
C ASP A 5 -41.62 -1.73 -20.83
N LEU A 6 -41.72 -2.98 -20.37
CA LEU A 6 -41.40 -3.43 -19.03
C LEU A 6 -39.95 -3.11 -18.64
N THR A 7 -39.07 -2.89 -19.60
CA THR A 7 -37.66 -2.56 -19.39
C THR A 7 -37.49 -1.11 -18.96
N ALA A 8 -38.20 -0.19 -19.64
CA ALA A 8 -38.27 1.23 -19.28
C ALA A 8 -38.91 1.41 -17.90
N LEU A 9 -40.04 0.73 -17.62
CA LEU A 9 -40.69 0.74 -16.31
C LEU A 9 -39.78 0.22 -15.18
N ARG A 10 -39.00 -0.85 -15.42
CA ARG A 10 -38.04 -1.39 -14.43
C ARG A 10 -36.84 -0.47 -14.21
N SER A 11 -36.43 0.27 -15.22
CA SER A 11 -35.39 1.30 -15.13
C SER A 11 -35.87 2.49 -14.29
N GLU A 12 -37.09 2.95 -14.56
CA GLU A 12 -37.71 4.09 -13.90
C GLU A 12 -38.05 3.79 -12.43
N VAL A 13 -38.52 2.57 -12.13
CA VAL A 13 -38.67 2.10 -10.74
C VAL A 13 -37.34 2.03 -10.00
N ARG A 14 -36.23 1.69 -10.67
CA ARG A 14 -34.88 1.70 -10.07
C ARG A 14 -34.40 3.12 -9.79
N GLN A 15 -34.62 4.04 -10.74
CA GLN A 15 -34.29 5.46 -10.56
C GLN A 15 -35.13 6.11 -9.45
N LEU A 16 -36.43 5.81 -9.37
CA LEU A 16 -37.29 6.28 -8.29
C LEU A 16 -36.88 5.72 -6.93
N LYS A 17 -36.50 4.44 -6.83
CA LYS A 17 -35.94 3.84 -5.61
C LYS A 17 -34.61 4.47 -5.19
N ALA A 18 -33.78 4.87 -6.15
CA ALA A 18 -32.51 5.57 -5.90
C ALA A 18 -32.73 7.03 -5.47
N MET A 19 -33.64 7.75 -6.13
CA MET A 19 -34.03 9.13 -5.79
C MET A 19 -34.69 9.23 -4.41
N LEU A 20 -35.38 8.17 -3.96
CA LEU A 20 -35.98 8.08 -2.64
C LEU A 20 -35.00 7.70 -1.51
N GLY A 21 -33.70 7.59 -1.80
CA GLY A 21 -32.65 7.40 -0.80
C GLY A 21 -32.90 6.19 0.13
N GLY A 22 -32.59 4.98 -0.32
CA GLY A 22 -32.50 3.83 0.60
C GLY A 22 -33.79 3.49 1.35
N ALA A 23 -34.96 3.85 0.82
CA ALA A 23 -36.27 3.47 1.34
C ALA A 23 -36.61 1.97 1.10
N GLY A 24 -35.61 1.09 1.20
CA GLY A 24 -35.80 -0.34 1.31
C GLY A 24 -36.34 -0.69 2.69
N ALA A 25 -37.67 -0.80 2.78
CA ALA A 25 -38.40 -1.53 3.84
C ALA A 25 -38.44 -0.96 5.28
N GLY A 26 -38.26 0.35 5.50
CA GLY A 26 -38.14 0.90 6.86
C GLY A 26 -39.00 2.12 7.21
N ALA A 27 -38.63 3.30 6.70
CA ALA A 27 -39.28 4.56 7.09
C ALA A 27 -40.71 4.66 6.52
N GLY A 28 -40.86 4.54 5.19
CA GLY A 28 -42.15 4.69 4.49
C GLY A 28 -42.91 5.98 4.81
N ALA A 29 -42.27 6.96 5.45
CA ALA A 29 -42.88 8.17 5.99
C ALA A 29 -42.14 9.39 5.47
N ALA A 30 -42.89 10.45 5.15
CA ALA A 30 -42.34 11.71 4.69
C ALA A 30 -41.38 12.30 5.75
N PRO A 31 -40.23 12.87 5.36
CA PRO A 31 -39.25 13.47 6.28
C PRO A 31 -39.87 14.47 7.28
N ASP A 32 -40.88 15.23 6.85
CA ASP A 32 -41.55 16.22 7.71
C ASP A 32 -42.31 15.57 8.87
N ARG A 33 -42.88 14.38 8.67
CA ARG A 33 -43.54 13.63 9.75
C ARG A 33 -42.56 13.09 10.77
N VAL A 34 -41.37 12.69 10.32
CA VAL A 34 -40.28 12.28 11.23
C VAL A 34 -39.85 13.48 12.08
N ARG A 35 -39.62 14.64 11.44
CA ARG A 35 -39.27 15.88 12.14
C ARG A 35 -40.33 16.28 13.17
N GLU A 36 -41.59 16.33 12.76
CA GLU A 36 -42.71 16.69 13.64
C GLU A 36 -42.77 15.82 14.90
N GLN A 37 -42.66 14.49 14.75
CA GLN A 37 -42.73 13.56 15.87
C GLN A 37 -41.50 13.63 16.78
N VAL A 38 -40.30 13.81 16.22
CA VAL A 38 -39.08 14.05 17.03
C VAL A 38 -39.24 15.32 17.86
N SER A 39 -39.73 16.42 17.27
CA SER A 39 -39.92 17.68 17.98
C SER A 39 -41.02 17.59 19.04
N LEU A 40 -42.09 16.82 18.79
CA LEU A 40 -43.11 16.52 19.80
C LEU A 40 -42.52 15.73 20.97
N PHE A 41 -41.79 14.65 20.68
CA PHE A 41 -41.16 13.80 21.69
C PHE A 41 -40.15 14.58 22.55
N ARG A 42 -39.36 15.49 21.95
CA ARG A 42 -38.45 16.35 22.73
C ARG A 42 -39.18 17.22 23.76
N ARG A 43 -40.35 17.74 23.40
CA ARG A 43 -41.15 18.58 24.29
C ARG A 43 -41.84 17.77 25.38
N THR A 44 -42.46 16.65 25.02
CA THR A 44 -43.32 15.90 25.95
C THR A 44 -42.58 14.80 26.71
N GLY A 45 -41.55 14.21 26.11
CA GLY A 45 -40.90 12.99 26.61
C GLY A 45 -41.74 11.72 26.47
N THR A 46 -42.86 11.79 25.75
CA THR A 46 -43.86 10.71 25.69
C THR A 46 -44.04 10.17 24.29
N LEU A 47 -44.23 8.85 24.18
CA LEU A 47 -44.57 8.16 22.94
C LEU A 47 -46.05 7.74 23.01
N PRO A 48 -46.97 8.47 22.36
CA PRO A 48 -48.41 8.23 22.55
C PRO A 48 -48.87 6.90 21.94
N ASP A 49 -48.18 6.43 20.88
CA ASP A 49 -48.46 5.16 20.25
C ASP A 49 -47.20 4.62 19.53
N VAL A 50 -47.29 3.37 19.08
CA VAL A 50 -46.18 2.71 18.38
C VAL A 50 -45.85 3.33 17.02
N ARG A 51 -46.78 4.11 16.43
CA ARG A 51 -46.54 4.81 15.17
C ARG A 51 -45.65 6.03 15.40
N ALA A 52 -45.90 6.79 16.46
CA ALA A 52 -45.04 7.88 16.93
C ALA A 52 -43.67 7.34 17.34
N ALA A 53 -43.63 6.28 18.17
CA ALA A 53 -42.38 5.61 18.56
C ALA A 53 -41.52 5.23 17.35
N ARG A 54 -42.14 4.60 16.34
CA ARG A 54 -41.45 4.27 15.09
C ARG A 54 -40.86 5.52 14.41
N LEU A 55 -41.62 6.60 14.25
CA LEU A 55 -41.14 7.81 13.58
C LEU A 55 -39.98 8.45 14.35
N VAL A 56 -40.04 8.48 15.68
CA VAL A 56 -38.96 9.01 16.53
C VAL A 56 -37.69 8.15 16.41
N CYS A 57 -37.82 6.81 16.35
CA CYS A 57 -36.68 5.91 16.15
C CYS A 57 -35.91 6.21 14.86
N TRP A 58 -36.62 6.48 13.76
CA TRP A 58 -36.03 6.89 12.47
C TRP A 58 -35.42 8.31 12.49
N GLY A 59 -35.76 9.11 13.50
CA GLY A 59 -35.29 10.49 13.65
C GLY A 59 -34.20 10.65 14.72
N THR A 60 -33.60 9.56 15.21
CA THR A 60 -32.60 9.61 16.29
C THR A 60 -31.36 10.45 15.97
N THR A 61 -30.96 10.51 14.70
CA THR A 61 -29.84 11.35 14.22
C THR A 61 -30.29 12.70 13.64
N LEU A 62 -31.58 13.00 13.67
CA LEU A 62 -32.11 14.24 13.12
C LEU A 62 -31.66 15.43 13.96
N ARG A 63 -31.05 16.41 13.31
CA ARG A 63 -30.76 17.74 13.85
C ARG A 63 -31.84 18.70 13.33
N ASP A 64 -32.38 19.54 14.19
CA ASP A 64 -33.43 20.51 13.84
C ASP A 64 -33.06 21.90 14.33
N GLY A 65 -32.68 22.79 13.41
CA GLY A 65 -32.20 24.13 13.74
C GLY A 65 -30.99 24.12 14.69
N ARG A 66 -31.21 24.57 15.93
CA ARG A 66 -30.18 24.59 16.99
C ARG A 66 -30.17 23.31 17.84
N ASP A 67 -31.16 22.44 17.68
CA ASP A 67 -31.25 21.24 18.50
C ASP A 67 -30.21 20.22 18.05
N PRO A 68 -29.43 19.65 18.99
CA PRO A 68 -28.48 18.58 18.70
C PRO A 68 -29.22 17.32 18.22
N ALA A 69 -28.50 16.30 17.73
CA ALA A 69 -29.16 15.06 17.34
C ALA A 69 -29.91 14.44 18.54
N LEU A 70 -31.02 13.71 18.35
CA LEU A 70 -31.79 13.19 19.49
C LEU A 70 -30.95 12.23 20.33
N ILE A 71 -30.07 11.45 19.70
CA ILE A 71 -29.08 10.61 20.39
C ILE A 71 -28.09 11.39 21.26
N GLU A 72 -27.94 12.69 21.10
CA GLU A 72 -27.09 13.55 21.94
C GLU A 72 -27.83 14.10 23.16
N ASP A 73 -29.14 13.88 23.26
CA ASP A 73 -29.97 14.32 24.38
C ASP A 73 -29.80 13.38 25.59
N ARG A 74 -29.35 13.94 26.72
CA ARG A 74 -29.02 13.17 27.94
C ARG A 74 -30.25 12.54 28.60
N GLU A 75 -31.41 13.15 28.46
CA GLU A 75 -32.63 12.72 29.15
C GLU A 75 -33.60 12.05 28.19
N ARG A 76 -33.81 12.64 27.01
CA ARG A 76 -34.82 12.16 26.06
C ARG A 76 -34.43 10.88 25.37
N PHE A 77 -33.14 10.64 25.09
CA PHE A 77 -32.74 9.43 24.39
C PHE A 77 -32.88 8.14 25.23
N PRO A 78 -32.46 8.10 26.51
CA PRO A 78 -32.80 6.98 27.39
C PRO A 78 -34.32 6.74 27.47
N GLY A 79 -35.11 7.80 27.65
CA GLY A 79 -36.57 7.70 27.69
C GLY A 79 -37.20 7.17 26.38
N LEU A 80 -36.56 7.40 25.22
CA LEU A 80 -36.97 6.80 23.96
C LEU A 80 -36.78 5.28 23.98
N ILE A 81 -35.64 4.81 24.49
CA ILE A 81 -35.37 3.37 24.59
C ILE A 81 -36.39 2.69 25.51
N ASP A 82 -36.60 3.26 26.70
CA ASP A 82 -37.57 2.75 27.68
C ASP A 82 -38.98 2.71 27.08
N GLY A 83 -39.43 3.81 26.46
CA GLY A 83 -40.76 3.89 25.86
C GLY A 83 -40.95 2.99 24.63
N VAL A 84 -39.88 2.71 23.86
CA VAL A 84 -39.95 1.73 22.76
C VAL A 84 -40.11 0.31 23.32
N ASP A 85 -39.53 0.04 24.49
CA ASP A 85 -39.58 -1.27 25.14
C ASP A 85 -40.98 -1.65 25.62
N GLU A 86 -41.82 -0.68 25.96
CA GLU A 86 -43.24 -0.89 26.31
C GLU A 86 -44.03 -1.56 25.16
N PHE A 87 -43.58 -1.42 23.91
CA PHE A 87 -44.23 -2.03 22.74
C PHE A 87 -43.71 -3.43 22.40
N ARG A 88 -42.86 -4.04 23.23
CA ARG A 88 -42.19 -5.34 22.93
C ARG A 88 -43.17 -6.47 22.63
N ASP A 89 -44.33 -6.50 23.29
CA ASP A 89 -45.39 -7.49 23.03
C ASP A 89 -46.04 -7.32 21.64
N MET A 90 -46.00 -6.10 21.09
CA MET A 90 -46.43 -5.81 19.72
C MET A 90 -45.32 -6.17 18.72
N ARG A 91 -45.02 -7.47 18.59
CA ARG A 91 -43.80 -7.95 17.92
C ARG A 91 -43.51 -7.35 16.53
N ARG A 92 -44.53 -7.25 15.66
CA ARG A 92 -44.38 -6.68 14.31
C ARG A 92 -44.13 -5.16 14.32
N PRO A 93 -44.92 -4.34 15.04
CA PRO A 93 -44.61 -2.93 15.27
C PRO A 93 -43.26 -2.67 15.94
N TYR A 94 -42.93 -3.41 17.00
CA TYR A 94 -41.66 -3.28 17.72
C TYR A 94 -40.46 -3.48 16.79
N ARG A 95 -40.49 -4.53 15.95
CA ARG A 95 -39.47 -4.79 14.93
C ARG A 95 -39.22 -3.60 13.98
N ARG A 96 -40.24 -2.78 13.70
CA ARG A 96 -40.09 -1.56 12.86
C ARG A 96 -39.46 -0.39 13.63
N CYS A 97 -39.70 -0.28 14.93
CA CYS A 97 -39.02 0.67 15.80
C CYS A 97 -37.54 0.31 15.92
N TRP A 98 -37.25 -0.97 16.20
CA TRP A 98 -35.90 -1.52 16.25
C TRP A 98 -35.11 -1.23 14.96
N ARG A 99 -35.72 -1.41 13.78
CA ARG A 99 -35.05 -1.06 12.50
C ARG A 99 -34.72 0.44 12.36
N GLY A 100 -35.56 1.32 12.90
CA GLY A 100 -35.27 2.77 12.94
C GLY A 100 -34.13 3.09 13.90
N LEU A 101 -34.08 2.44 15.05
CA LEU A 101 -32.97 2.53 16.00
C LEU A 101 -31.65 2.02 15.37
N LEU A 102 -31.70 0.91 14.63
CA LEU A 102 -30.54 0.41 13.87
C LEU A 102 -30.07 1.42 12.81
N ASP A 103 -30.99 2.10 12.12
CA ASP A 103 -30.64 3.17 11.17
C ASP A 103 -29.87 4.29 11.88
N GLY A 104 -30.36 4.71 13.06
CA GLY A 104 -29.69 5.69 13.91
C GLY A 104 -28.28 5.27 14.33
N TYR A 105 -28.11 4.01 14.73
CA TYR A 105 -26.81 3.44 15.10
C TYR A 105 -25.79 3.47 13.95
N VAL A 106 -26.22 3.08 12.74
CA VAL A 106 -25.34 3.03 11.55
C VAL A 106 -24.97 4.44 11.06
N ARG A 107 -25.87 5.42 11.23
CA ARG A 107 -25.67 6.80 10.74
C ARG A 107 -24.93 7.70 11.73
N TYR A 108 -25.06 7.46 13.03
CA TYR A 108 -24.41 8.30 14.04
C TYR A 108 -22.95 7.94 14.21
N ASP A 109 -22.03 8.88 14.00
CA ASP A 109 -20.59 8.67 14.16
C ASP A 109 -20.14 8.96 15.61
N PRO A 110 -19.80 7.93 16.42
CA PRO A 110 -19.34 8.13 17.78
C PRO A 110 -17.99 8.85 17.87
N GLY A 111 -17.18 8.84 16.80
CA GLY A 111 -15.88 9.52 16.75
C GLY A 111 -15.97 11.04 16.73
N ARG A 112 -17.14 11.60 16.37
CA ARG A 112 -17.42 13.05 16.34
C ARG A 112 -18.48 13.46 17.36
N ALA A 113 -18.91 12.53 18.21
CA ALA A 113 -20.02 12.72 19.12
C ALA A 113 -19.66 13.58 20.34
N THR A 114 -20.68 14.17 20.96
CA THR A 114 -20.59 14.71 22.32
C THR A 114 -20.39 13.56 23.32
N GLU A 115 -20.04 13.87 24.56
CA GLU A 115 -19.96 12.85 25.62
C GLU A 115 -21.30 12.10 25.80
N ALA A 116 -22.41 12.85 25.80
CA ALA A 116 -23.76 12.29 25.85
C ALA A 116 -24.05 11.38 24.65
N GLY A 117 -23.72 11.85 23.44
CA GLY A 117 -23.87 11.07 22.21
C GLY A 117 -23.08 9.77 22.23
N ARG A 118 -21.82 9.77 22.70
CA ARG A 118 -21.02 8.54 22.83
C ARG A 118 -21.63 7.53 23.81
N ARG A 119 -22.06 8.01 24.97
CA ARG A 119 -22.73 7.17 25.97
C ARG A 119 -24.02 6.55 25.42
N ASN A 120 -24.86 7.39 24.82
CA ASN A 120 -26.14 6.97 24.26
C ASN A 120 -25.98 6.06 23.04
N TRP A 121 -24.95 6.25 22.22
CA TRP A 121 -24.63 5.35 21.12
C TRP A 121 -24.19 3.96 21.62
N THR A 122 -23.44 3.90 22.71
CA THR A 122 -23.06 2.62 23.35
C THR A 122 -24.29 1.92 23.91
N MET A 123 -25.15 2.65 24.63
CA MET A 123 -26.43 2.14 25.12
C MET A 123 -27.33 1.63 23.97
N LEU A 124 -27.39 2.37 22.85
CA LEU A 124 -28.14 1.97 21.67
C LEU A 124 -27.58 0.68 21.06
N ARG A 125 -26.26 0.56 20.95
CA ARG A 125 -25.60 -0.65 20.45
C ARG A 125 -25.98 -1.86 21.31
N ASP A 126 -25.84 -1.73 22.62
CA ASP A 126 -26.10 -2.81 23.58
C ASP A 126 -27.58 -3.19 23.56
N TYR A 127 -28.49 -2.20 23.55
CA TYR A 127 -29.93 -2.42 23.40
C TYR A 127 -30.28 -3.17 22.11
N LEU A 128 -29.70 -2.77 20.97
CA LEU A 128 -29.93 -3.43 19.69
C LEU A 128 -29.43 -4.88 19.74
N ASN A 129 -28.23 -5.11 20.27
CA ASN A 129 -27.62 -6.42 20.39
C ASN A 129 -28.45 -7.38 21.26
N ASP A 130 -28.81 -6.94 22.46
CA ASP A 130 -29.51 -7.75 23.46
C ASP A 130 -30.93 -8.13 23.02
N ASN A 131 -31.56 -7.27 22.19
CA ASN A 131 -32.91 -7.47 21.69
C ASN A 131 -32.99 -8.06 20.28
N LEU A 132 -31.86 -8.26 19.58
CA LEU A 132 -31.87 -8.91 18.27
C LEU A 132 -32.49 -10.33 18.30
N PRO A 133 -32.24 -11.18 19.32
CA PRO A 133 -32.85 -12.50 19.39
C PRO A 133 -34.38 -12.47 19.54
N SER A 134 -34.95 -11.44 20.17
CA SER A 134 -36.39 -11.36 20.46
C SER A 134 -37.26 -10.90 19.27
N LEU A 135 -36.64 -10.46 18.17
CA LEU A 135 -37.36 -9.99 16.99
C LEU A 135 -38.18 -11.09 16.32
N GLU A 136 -39.40 -10.74 15.91
CA GLU A 136 -40.30 -11.63 15.18
C GLU A 136 -39.70 -12.09 13.86
N ARG A 137 -39.64 -13.41 13.64
CA ARG A 137 -39.15 -14.02 12.39
C ARG A 137 -40.23 -14.77 11.61
N SER A 138 -41.43 -14.91 12.14
CA SER A 138 -42.50 -15.63 11.46
C SER A 138 -43.07 -14.85 10.26
N GLY A 139 -43.34 -15.58 9.17
CA GLY A 139 -43.83 -15.03 7.90
C GLY A 139 -42.70 -14.60 6.96
N SER A 140 -42.97 -13.63 6.07
CA SER A 140 -41.96 -13.09 5.17
C SER A 140 -40.93 -12.28 5.95
N MET A 141 -39.72 -12.81 6.08
CA MET A 141 -38.60 -12.13 6.72
C MET A 141 -38.09 -11.00 5.82
N PRO A 142 -37.96 -9.75 6.32
CA PRO A 142 -37.33 -8.67 5.56
C PRO A 142 -35.83 -8.92 5.34
N ASP A 143 -35.30 -8.52 4.18
CA ASP A 143 -33.88 -8.69 3.82
C ASP A 143 -32.92 -8.09 4.85
N TRP A 144 -33.26 -6.94 5.44
CA TRP A 144 -32.46 -6.31 6.50
C TRP A 144 -32.34 -7.17 7.75
N LEU A 145 -33.38 -7.94 8.09
CA LEU A 145 -33.36 -8.81 9.28
C LEU A 145 -32.44 -10.01 9.03
N SER A 146 -32.51 -10.61 7.84
CA SER A 146 -31.54 -11.64 7.42
C SER A 146 -30.11 -11.10 7.48
N THR A 147 -29.91 -9.90 6.94
CA THR A 147 -28.58 -9.27 6.87
C THR A 147 -28.01 -9.01 8.25
N ILE A 148 -28.80 -8.48 9.19
CA ILE A 148 -28.30 -8.22 10.55
C ILE A 148 -28.14 -9.50 11.38
N ASP A 149 -28.95 -10.54 11.14
CA ASP A 149 -28.73 -11.87 11.74
C ASP A 149 -27.39 -12.46 11.25
N GLU A 150 -27.10 -12.37 9.95
CA GLU A 150 -25.82 -12.81 9.38
C GLU A 150 -24.62 -11.96 9.83
N HIS A 151 -24.84 -10.68 10.12
CA HIS A 151 -23.82 -9.70 10.49
C HIS A 151 -24.01 -9.17 11.92
N ALA A 152 -24.47 -10.01 12.84
CA ALA A 152 -24.70 -9.64 14.24
C ALA A 152 -23.45 -9.07 14.94
N ASN A 153 -22.25 -9.41 14.42
CA ASN A 153 -20.99 -8.80 14.85
C ASN A 153 -21.02 -7.27 14.84
N LEU A 154 -21.77 -6.63 13.93
CA LEU A 154 -21.90 -5.17 13.85
C LEU A 154 -22.44 -4.50 15.12
N LEU A 155 -23.15 -5.26 15.96
CA LEU A 155 -23.69 -4.78 17.23
C LEU A 155 -22.80 -5.14 18.44
N GLY A 156 -21.66 -5.81 18.20
CA GLY A 156 -20.70 -6.16 19.24
C GLY A 156 -19.65 -5.06 19.49
N GLU A 157 -18.71 -5.35 20.39
CA GLU A 157 -17.60 -4.44 20.71
C GLU A 157 -16.60 -4.26 19.56
N ARG A 158 -16.48 -5.27 18.69
CA ARG A 158 -15.54 -5.31 17.58
C ARG A 158 -16.28 -5.49 16.26
N PRO A 159 -17.05 -4.47 15.85
CA PRO A 159 -18.02 -4.58 14.77
C PRO A 159 -17.39 -4.90 13.42
N CYS A 160 -16.17 -4.43 13.19
CA CYS A 160 -15.55 -4.48 11.87
C CYS A 160 -14.47 -5.57 11.69
N ASP A 161 -14.08 -6.28 12.77
CA ASP A 161 -12.99 -7.27 12.74
C ASP A 161 -13.18 -8.33 11.64
N ARG A 162 -14.42 -8.82 11.48
CA ARG A 162 -14.77 -9.83 10.47
C ARG A 162 -14.47 -9.38 9.04
N TYR A 163 -14.66 -8.11 8.72
CA TYR A 163 -14.53 -7.60 7.36
C TYR A 163 -13.08 -7.34 6.98
N GLY A 164 -12.22 -7.02 7.97
CA GLY A 164 -10.83 -6.62 7.73
C GLY A 164 -10.05 -7.60 6.86
N ALA A 165 -9.90 -8.85 7.32
CA ALA A 165 -9.16 -9.88 6.58
C ALA A 165 -9.88 -10.29 5.28
N ALA A 166 -11.20 -10.52 5.34
CA ALA A 166 -11.98 -11.01 4.20
C ALA A 166 -11.92 -10.05 2.99
N LEU A 167 -12.00 -8.75 3.23
CA LEU A 167 -11.91 -7.74 2.17
C LEU A 167 -10.52 -7.68 1.53
N LEU A 168 -9.46 -7.85 2.32
CA LEU A 168 -8.09 -7.93 1.80
C LEU A 168 -7.84 -9.20 0.97
N GLU A 169 -8.57 -10.28 1.23
CA GLU A 169 -8.50 -11.50 0.43
C GLU A 169 -9.28 -11.40 -0.90
N GLY A 170 -10.12 -10.37 -1.05
CA GLY A 170 -10.82 -10.03 -2.29
C GLY A 170 -12.33 -10.22 -2.24
N ASP A 171 -12.90 -10.44 -1.06
CA ASP A 171 -14.36 -10.58 -0.89
C ASP A 171 -15.07 -9.23 -0.82
N ALA A 172 -14.95 -8.43 -1.88
CA ALA A 172 -15.56 -7.09 -1.95
C ALA A 172 -17.10 -7.12 -1.85
N LYS A 173 -17.72 -8.25 -2.18
CA LYS A 173 -19.17 -8.44 -2.14
C LYS A 173 -19.72 -8.54 -0.72
N LEU A 174 -18.86 -8.81 0.26
CA LEU A 174 -19.20 -8.88 1.69
C LEU A 174 -19.89 -7.61 2.21
N LEU A 175 -19.64 -6.44 1.61
CA LEU A 175 -20.27 -5.17 2.01
C LEU A 175 -21.55 -4.82 1.24
N GLU A 176 -21.86 -5.52 0.14
CA GLU A 176 -23.05 -5.21 -0.67
C GLU A 176 -24.36 -5.33 0.14
N PRO A 177 -24.58 -6.40 0.94
CA PRO A 177 -25.78 -6.51 1.78
C PRO A 177 -25.88 -5.38 2.81
N LEU A 178 -24.75 -4.98 3.41
CA LEU A 178 -24.71 -3.92 4.41
C LEU A 178 -25.13 -2.57 3.81
N ARG A 179 -24.64 -2.26 2.61
CA ARG A 179 -25.02 -1.05 1.87
C ARG A 179 -26.50 -1.06 1.49
N ARG A 180 -26.97 -2.19 0.96
CA ARG A 180 -28.34 -2.36 0.44
C ARG A 180 -29.39 -2.37 1.55
N ASP A 181 -29.16 -3.15 2.60
CA ASP A 181 -30.21 -3.53 3.54
C ASP A 181 -30.11 -2.79 4.88
N LEU A 182 -28.89 -2.42 5.30
CA LEU A 182 -28.64 -1.70 6.56
C LEU A 182 -28.39 -0.20 6.36
N SER A 183 -28.53 0.30 5.13
CA SER A 183 -28.35 1.71 4.80
C SER A 183 -26.95 2.25 5.15
N MET A 184 -25.92 1.39 5.09
CA MET A 184 -24.53 1.78 5.25
C MET A 184 -24.09 2.63 4.04
N GLY A 185 -24.24 3.96 4.16
CA GLY A 185 -23.75 4.92 3.17
C GLY A 185 -22.24 5.16 3.31
N ASP A 186 -21.65 5.84 2.31
CA ASP A 186 -20.21 6.13 2.26
C ASP A 186 -19.71 6.95 3.46
N SER A 187 -20.59 7.76 4.05
CA SER A 187 -20.33 8.58 5.25
C SER A 187 -20.57 7.86 6.58
N SER A 188 -20.91 6.57 6.59
CA SER A 188 -21.08 5.81 7.82
C SER A 188 -19.76 5.66 8.58
N TRP A 189 -19.83 5.72 9.91
CA TRP A 189 -18.67 5.44 10.78
C TRP A 189 -18.12 4.02 10.55
N LEU A 190 -18.97 3.09 10.07
CA LEU A 190 -18.55 1.74 9.68
C LEU A 190 -17.53 1.76 8.56
N THR A 191 -17.63 2.66 7.58
CA THR A 191 -16.65 2.75 6.47
C THR A 191 -15.25 3.00 6.99
N ARG A 192 -15.09 3.98 7.87
CA ARG A 192 -13.81 4.28 8.53
C ARG A 192 -13.32 3.10 9.37
N ARG A 193 -14.21 2.47 10.14
CA ARG A 193 -13.83 1.34 11.00
C ARG A 193 -13.49 0.08 10.22
N ILE A 194 -14.12 -0.15 9.07
CA ILE A 194 -13.77 -1.22 8.13
C ILE A 194 -12.38 -0.97 7.55
N PHE A 195 -12.09 0.26 7.12
CA PHE A 195 -10.74 0.65 6.68
C PHE A 195 -9.71 0.37 7.77
N GLU A 196 -9.95 0.83 9.01
CA GLU A 196 -9.06 0.58 10.14
C GLU A 196 -8.88 -0.92 10.39
N ALA A 197 -9.96 -1.71 10.37
CA ALA A 197 -9.92 -3.15 10.53
C ALA A 197 -9.14 -3.87 9.42
N GLN A 198 -9.19 -3.39 8.18
CA GLN A 198 -8.36 -3.91 7.09
C GLN A 198 -6.88 -3.63 7.35
N ILE A 199 -6.51 -2.40 7.73
CA ILE A 199 -5.11 -2.09 8.07
C ILE A 199 -4.63 -2.90 9.28
N ASP A 200 -5.47 -3.04 10.32
CA ASP A 200 -5.21 -3.91 11.47
C ASP A 200 -4.95 -5.36 11.07
N ALA A 201 -5.79 -5.91 10.19
CA ALA A 201 -5.64 -7.27 9.69
C ALA A 201 -4.35 -7.43 8.88
N ALA A 202 -4.05 -6.48 7.98
CA ALA A 202 -2.83 -6.47 7.19
C ALA A 202 -1.59 -6.50 8.07
N VAL A 203 -1.52 -5.65 9.11
CA VAL A 203 -0.31 -5.58 9.94
C VAL A 203 -0.13 -6.79 10.87
N LYS A 204 -1.22 -7.50 11.18
CA LYS A 204 -1.20 -8.73 11.98
C LYS A 204 -0.86 -9.98 11.16
N HIS A 205 -0.93 -9.93 9.84
CA HIS A 205 -0.52 -11.05 8.99
C HIS A 205 0.95 -11.41 9.17
N ASP A 206 1.28 -12.67 8.93
CA ASP A 206 2.67 -13.08 8.70
C ASP A 206 3.22 -12.44 7.41
N ASP A 207 4.53 -12.51 7.22
CA ASP A 207 5.21 -11.85 6.10
C ASP A 207 4.73 -12.33 4.73
N ARG A 208 4.37 -13.62 4.60
CA ARG A 208 3.92 -14.20 3.33
C ARG A 208 2.52 -13.71 3.00
N ALA A 209 1.62 -13.72 3.99
CA ALA A 209 0.26 -13.25 3.83
C ALA A 209 0.21 -11.74 3.57
N LEU A 210 1.03 -10.95 4.27
CA LEU A 210 1.14 -9.50 4.04
C LEU A 210 1.58 -9.19 2.60
N ARG A 211 2.62 -9.86 2.10
CA ARG A 211 3.06 -9.72 0.69
C ARG A 211 1.94 -10.00 -0.30
N ARG A 212 1.17 -11.06 -0.06
CA ARG A 212 0.04 -11.46 -0.92
C ARG A 212 -1.04 -10.38 -1.00
N VAL A 213 -1.33 -9.68 0.10
CA VAL A 213 -2.39 -8.67 0.16
C VAL A 213 -1.90 -7.25 -0.12
N MET A 214 -0.59 -7.03 -0.19
CA MET A 214 0.02 -5.69 -0.30
C MET A 214 -0.54 -4.82 -1.44
N PRO A 215 -0.75 -5.34 -2.68
CA PRO A 215 -1.33 -4.52 -3.75
C PRO A 215 -2.71 -3.94 -3.39
N ARG A 216 -3.53 -4.70 -2.65
CA ARG A 216 -4.84 -4.23 -2.17
C ARG A 216 -4.72 -3.25 -1.02
N VAL A 217 -3.72 -3.42 -0.14
CA VAL A 217 -3.43 -2.46 0.93
C VAL A 217 -3.01 -1.12 0.33
N VAL A 218 -2.11 -1.12 -0.66
CA VAL A 218 -1.69 0.10 -1.36
C VAL A 218 -2.88 0.79 -2.03
N ALA A 219 -3.71 0.04 -2.75
CA ALA A 219 -4.92 0.58 -3.39
C ALA A 219 -5.89 1.19 -2.36
N LEU A 220 -6.15 0.46 -1.27
CA LEU A 220 -7.02 0.91 -0.18
C LEU A 220 -6.53 2.23 0.43
N VAL A 221 -5.23 2.33 0.73
CA VAL A 221 -4.62 3.54 1.30
C VAL A 221 -4.67 4.70 0.30
N ALA A 222 -4.44 4.45 -0.99
CA ALA A 222 -4.49 5.47 -2.03
C ALA A 222 -5.90 6.08 -2.21
N GLU A 223 -6.96 5.30 -1.97
CA GLU A 223 -8.36 5.76 -2.11
C GLU A 223 -8.86 6.59 -0.90
N HIS A 224 -8.18 6.56 0.25
CA HIS A 224 -8.67 7.13 1.50
C HIS A 224 -7.77 8.25 2.05
N ASP A 225 -7.80 9.42 1.42
CA ASP A 225 -6.88 10.54 1.71
C ASP A 225 -6.78 10.94 3.19
N LEU A 226 -7.89 10.96 3.91
CA LEU A 226 -7.92 11.39 5.32
C LEU A 226 -7.33 10.35 6.29
N LEU A 227 -7.29 9.08 5.90
CA LEU A 227 -6.84 7.97 6.75
C LEU A 227 -5.48 7.41 6.28
N ALA A 228 -5.05 7.80 5.08
CA ALA A 228 -3.91 7.22 4.40
C ALA A 228 -2.61 7.35 5.19
N ASP A 229 -2.36 8.49 5.83
CA ASP A 229 -1.06 8.71 6.47
C ASP A 229 -0.89 7.85 7.73
N ASP A 230 -1.93 7.74 8.57
CA ASP A 230 -1.89 6.83 9.74
C ASP A 230 -1.78 5.36 9.31
N ALA A 231 -2.44 4.99 8.22
CA ALA A 231 -2.31 3.66 7.65
C ALA A 231 -0.90 3.39 7.11
N LEU A 232 -0.32 4.33 6.37
CA LEU A 232 1.03 4.22 5.81
C LEU A 232 2.07 4.01 6.89
N VAL A 233 2.00 4.76 8.00
CA VAL A 233 2.92 4.58 9.14
C VAL A 233 2.94 3.13 9.58
N ARG A 234 1.75 2.58 9.86
CA ARG A 234 1.59 1.22 10.38
C ARG A 234 2.02 0.15 9.39
N VAL A 235 1.69 0.33 8.11
CA VAL A 235 2.04 -0.62 7.04
C VAL A 235 3.55 -0.60 6.76
N LEU A 236 4.16 0.57 6.71
CA LEU A 236 5.60 0.73 6.48
C LEU A 236 6.43 0.12 7.63
N ASP A 237 6.08 0.43 8.88
CA ASP A 237 6.76 -0.14 10.06
C ASP A 237 6.59 -1.67 10.11
N ARG A 238 5.40 -2.17 9.77
CA ARG A 238 5.21 -3.62 9.66
C ARG A 238 6.08 -4.23 8.56
N TRP A 239 6.19 -3.59 7.40
CA TRP A 239 6.98 -4.11 6.29
C TRP A 239 8.48 -4.10 6.57
N ALA A 240 8.99 -3.09 7.27
CA ALA A 240 10.40 -3.01 7.67
C ALA A 240 10.86 -4.23 8.50
N ARG A 241 9.92 -4.87 9.20
CA ARG A 241 10.15 -6.08 10.00
C ARG A 241 10.07 -7.38 9.19
N CYS A 242 9.58 -7.35 7.95
CA CYS A 242 9.48 -8.55 7.10
C CYS A 242 10.85 -9.13 6.75
N ARG A 243 10.92 -10.46 6.60
CA ARG A 243 12.12 -11.18 6.16
C ARG A 243 11.81 -12.22 5.06
N PRO A 244 12.62 -12.33 3.98
CA PRO A 244 13.70 -11.40 3.60
C PRO A 244 13.14 -10.02 3.25
N LEU A 245 13.89 -8.96 3.53
CA LEU A 245 13.40 -7.62 3.18
C LEU A 245 13.50 -7.41 1.67
N GLU A 246 12.37 -7.16 1.02
CA GLU A 246 12.29 -6.92 -0.42
C GLU A 246 11.76 -5.52 -0.69
N VAL A 247 12.13 -4.95 -1.84
CA VAL A 247 11.64 -3.65 -2.29
C VAL A 247 10.18 -3.78 -2.68
N GLU A 248 9.30 -3.07 -1.97
CA GLU A 248 7.90 -2.89 -2.38
C GLU A 248 7.75 -1.55 -3.10
N ALA A 249 7.81 -1.60 -4.43
CA ALA A 249 7.88 -0.41 -5.26
C ALA A 249 6.62 0.45 -5.16
N GLU A 250 5.44 -0.17 -5.06
CA GLU A 250 4.17 0.56 -4.99
C GLU A 250 4.01 1.25 -3.64
N LEU A 251 4.38 0.59 -2.54
CA LEU A 251 4.39 1.19 -1.19
C LEU A 251 5.40 2.33 -1.07
N ARG A 252 6.59 2.17 -1.66
CA ARG A 252 7.59 3.24 -1.80
C ARG A 252 6.99 4.44 -2.54
N ASP A 253 6.42 4.21 -3.73
CA ASP A 253 5.96 5.28 -4.59
C ASP A 253 4.77 6.01 -3.97
N LEU A 254 3.85 5.28 -3.32
CA LEU A 254 2.74 5.87 -2.58
C LEU A 254 3.24 6.74 -1.42
N SER A 255 4.15 6.23 -0.58
CA SER A 255 4.68 6.98 0.56
C SER A 255 5.47 8.23 0.12
N VAL A 256 6.34 8.12 -0.89
CA VAL A 256 7.10 9.26 -1.42
C VAL A 256 6.20 10.27 -2.15
N ALA A 257 5.14 9.83 -2.83
CA ALA A 257 4.18 10.74 -3.46
C ALA A 257 3.43 11.59 -2.42
N ARG A 258 3.09 11.01 -1.26
CA ARG A 258 2.36 11.71 -0.19
C ARG A 258 3.26 12.53 0.72
N TRP A 259 4.39 11.97 1.15
CA TRP A 259 5.27 12.58 2.17
C TRP A 259 6.51 13.23 1.58
N GLY A 260 6.73 13.12 0.26
CA GLY A 260 7.92 13.62 -0.40
C GLY A 260 9.16 12.77 -0.13
N ASN A 261 10.30 13.23 -0.65
CA ASN A 261 11.58 12.53 -0.50
C ASN A 261 12.01 12.47 1.00
N PRO A 262 12.29 11.27 1.56
CA PRO A 262 12.68 11.09 2.95
C PRO A 262 14.05 11.68 3.33
N TRP A 263 14.87 12.19 2.41
CA TRP A 263 16.16 12.83 2.73
C TRP A 263 16.07 14.35 2.90
N LEU A 264 14.91 14.94 2.63
CA LEU A 264 14.74 16.39 2.68
C LEU A 264 14.17 16.78 4.03
N GLU A 265 14.88 17.64 4.76
CA GLU A 265 14.48 18.15 6.09
C GLU A 265 13.07 18.73 6.10
N ARG A 266 12.66 19.41 5.01
CA ARG A 266 11.30 19.96 4.87
C ARG A 266 10.18 18.91 4.95
N ASN A 267 10.49 17.64 4.77
CA ASN A 267 9.54 16.53 4.83
C ASN A 267 9.60 15.78 6.18
N ASP A 268 10.44 16.21 7.12
CA ASP A 268 10.65 15.50 8.39
C ASP A 268 9.36 15.31 9.19
N THR A 269 8.42 16.25 9.13
CA THR A 269 7.15 16.18 9.86
C THR A 269 6.35 14.90 9.59
N GLN A 270 6.45 14.34 8.38
CA GLN A 270 5.82 13.06 8.04
C GLN A 270 6.74 11.89 8.32
N TRP A 271 8.02 12.00 7.97
CA TRP A 271 8.97 10.90 8.08
C TRP A 271 9.43 10.60 9.51
N THR A 272 9.16 11.46 10.50
CA THR A 272 9.36 11.16 11.93
C THR A 272 8.21 10.37 12.56
N ARG A 273 7.11 10.14 11.83
CA ARG A 273 5.98 9.31 12.30
C ARG A 273 6.26 7.82 12.23
N VAL A 274 7.24 7.40 11.43
CA VAL A 274 7.71 6.01 11.30
C VAL A 274 8.99 5.78 12.08
N GLU A 275 9.34 4.52 12.33
CA GLU A 275 10.63 4.16 12.93
C GLU A 275 11.81 4.60 12.05
N ALA A 276 12.96 4.90 12.68
CA ALA A 276 14.16 5.35 11.95
C ALA A 276 14.63 4.33 10.91
N GLU A 277 14.55 3.04 11.24
CA GLU A 277 14.87 1.93 10.32
C GLU A 277 13.91 1.90 9.12
N THR A 278 12.62 2.18 9.34
CA THR A 278 11.61 2.27 8.28
C THR A 278 11.89 3.43 7.33
N ARG A 279 12.21 4.62 7.87
CA ARG A 279 12.63 5.77 7.05
C ARG A 279 13.90 5.44 6.25
N GLN A 280 14.86 4.75 6.85
CA GLN A 280 16.07 4.30 6.16
C GLN A 280 15.78 3.27 5.07
N MET A 281 14.86 2.33 5.29
CA MET A 281 14.43 1.36 4.29
C MET A 281 13.83 2.05 3.06
N VAL A 282 12.84 2.92 3.24
CA VAL A 282 12.22 3.64 2.12
C VAL A 282 13.22 4.56 1.42
N SER A 283 14.12 5.16 2.20
CA SER A 283 15.26 5.92 1.69
C SER A 283 16.12 5.05 0.76
N SER A 284 16.60 3.89 1.19
CA SER A 284 17.39 2.99 0.36
C SER A 284 16.64 2.55 -0.89
N TRP A 285 15.34 2.25 -0.80
CA TRP A 285 14.52 1.91 -1.96
C TRP A 285 14.40 3.05 -2.98
N LEU A 286 14.26 4.29 -2.51
CA LEU A 286 14.21 5.47 -3.38
C LEU A 286 15.58 5.73 -4.02
N LYS A 287 16.69 5.62 -3.27
CA LYS A 287 18.05 5.73 -3.81
C LYS A 287 18.25 4.75 -4.96
N LEU A 288 17.92 3.48 -4.71
CA LEU A 288 18.03 2.42 -5.71
C LEU A 288 17.22 2.75 -6.96
N SER A 289 15.95 3.16 -6.80
CA SER A 289 15.11 3.53 -7.94
C SER A 289 15.66 4.71 -8.75
N LEU A 290 16.20 5.73 -8.09
CA LEU A 290 16.77 6.88 -8.77
C LEU A 290 18.07 6.54 -9.49
N ILE A 291 18.91 5.67 -8.91
CA ILE A 291 20.11 5.13 -9.58
C ILE A 291 19.72 4.37 -10.85
N GLU A 292 18.76 3.45 -10.74
CA GLU A 292 18.26 2.66 -11.88
C GLU A 292 17.65 3.55 -12.98
N LYS A 293 16.86 4.57 -12.61
CA LYS A 293 16.29 5.53 -13.56
C LYS A 293 17.36 6.42 -14.20
N PHE A 294 18.35 6.87 -13.44
CA PHE A 294 19.45 7.69 -13.96
C PHE A 294 20.20 6.93 -15.05
N PHE A 295 20.70 5.73 -14.76
CA PHE A 295 21.48 4.97 -15.73
C PHE A 295 20.65 4.44 -16.90
N SER A 296 19.36 4.16 -16.71
CA SER A 296 18.51 3.65 -17.81
C SER A 296 18.03 4.73 -18.78
N LEU A 297 17.82 5.96 -18.32
CA LEU A 297 17.30 7.07 -19.16
C LEU A 297 18.38 8.02 -19.66
N LEU A 298 19.49 8.17 -18.94
CA LEU A 298 20.46 9.25 -19.18
C LEU A 298 21.82 8.79 -19.68
N SER A 299 22.02 7.48 -19.85
CA SER A 299 23.26 6.94 -20.39
C SER A 299 23.08 6.40 -21.81
N GLU A 300 24.15 6.52 -22.61
CA GLU A 300 24.14 6.21 -24.05
C GLU A 300 24.33 4.71 -24.36
N ASP A 301 24.75 3.88 -23.39
CA ASP A 301 25.30 2.54 -23.62
C ASP A 301 24.66 1.44 -22.73
N LYS A 302 23.50 0.96 -23.19
CA LYS A 302 22.58 0.05 -22.47
C LYS A 302 23.23 -1.20 -21.83
N LEU A 303 24.37 -1.70 -22.32
CA LEU A 303 25.06 -2.88 -21.77
C LEU A 303 26.02 -2.56 -20.62
N ASN A 304 26.80 -1.48 -20.74
CA ASN A 304 27.70 -1.04 -19.67
C ASN A 304 26.91 -0.51 -18.45
N ASP A 305 25.72 0.01 -18.71
CA ASP A 305 24.83 0.61 -17.70
C ASP A 305 24.34 -0.40 -16.66
N GLN A 306 24.04 -1.64 -17.08
CA GLN A 306 23.64 -2.69 -16.13
C GLN A 306 24.77 -3.04 -15.15
N ARG A 307 26.03 -2.99 -15.61
CA ARG A 307 27.19 -3.24 -14.74
C ARG A 307 27.39 -2.10 -13.74
N ARG A 308 27.23 -0.84 -14.16
CA ARG A 308 27.30 0.33 -13.26
C ARG A 308 26.18 0.33 -12.23
N VAL A 309 24.95 0.03 -12.65
CA VAL A 309 23.81 -0.13 -11.73
C VAL A 309 24.08 -1.25 -10.73
N ALA A 310 24.50 -2.43 -11.18
CA ALA A 310 24.82 -3.56 -10.31
C ALA A 310 25.96 -3.23 -9.34
N PHE A 311 26.96 -2.46 -9.78
CA PHE A 311 28.04 -1.98 -8.93
C PHE A 311 27.50 -1.10 -7.80
N TRP A 312 26.80 -0.01 -8.14
CA TRP A 312 26.34 0.99 -7.19
C TRP A 312 25.23 0.50 -6.27
N LYS A 313 24.42 -0.46 -6.72
CA LYS A 313 23.41 -1.15 -5.90
C LYS A 313 24.00 -1.71 -4.60
N ARG A 314 25.25 -2.18 -4.63
CA ARG A 314 25.95 -2.72 -3.44
C ARG A 314 26.36 -1.67 -2.41
N TYR A 315 26.32 -0.39 -2.78
CA TYR A 315 26.72 0.73 -1.93
C TYR A 315 25.54 1.60 -1.49
N VAL A 316 24.31 1.30 -1.94
CA VAL A 316 23.11 2.13 -1.69
C VAL A 316 22.92 2.48 -0.22
N ASP A 317 23.07 1.50 0.67
CA ASP A 317 22.87 1.70 2.11
C ASP A 317 23.97 2.53 2.78
N ARG A 318 25.13 2.68 2.12
CA ARG A 318 26.25 3.49 2.61
C ARG A 318 26.23 4.91 2.06
N ILE A 319 25.42 5.20 1.04
CA ILE A 319 25.36 6.53 0.45
C ILE A 319 24.59 7.45 1.42
N ASP A 320 25.25 8.48 1.93
CA ASP A 320 24.68 9.43 2.88
C ASP A 320 23.75 10.44 2.18
N ASP A 321 24.14 10.91 1.00
CA ASP A 321 23.42 11.91 0.22
C ASP A 321 23.64 11.73 -1.28
N MET A 322 22.70 12.19 -2.12
CA MET A 322 22.74 12.05 -3.57
C MET A 322 22.26 13.32 -4.27
N HIS A 323 22.97 13.74 -5.31
CA HIS A 323 22.56 14.81 -6.22
C HIS A 323 22.66 14.34 -7.67
N PHE A 324 21.82 14.91 -8.53
CA PHE A 324 21.76 14.58 -9.96
C PHE A 324 21.93 15.86 -10.76
N ALA A 325 23.07 16.01 -11.43
CA ALA A 325 23.33 17.15 -12.30
C ALA A 325 23.01 16.76 -13.75
N LEU A 326 21.94 17.32 -14.30
CA LEU A 326 21.50 17.01 -15.65
C LEU A 326 22.04 18.03 -16.65
N GLY A 327 22.60 17.55 -17.75
CA GLY A 327 22.93 18.37 -18.90
C GLY A 327 21.69 18.90 -19.59
N GLU A 328 21.87 19.93 -20.43
CA GLU A 328 20.79 20.64 -21.11
C GLU A 328 19.78 19.70 -21.80
N ALA A 329 20.26 18.69 -22.53
CA ALA A 329 19.41 17.78 -23.28
C ALA A 329 18.46 16.95 -22.39
N ALA A 330 18.85 16.66 -21.14
CA ALA A 330 18.02 15.94 -20.17
C ALA A 330 17.19 16.90 -19.31
N TYR A 331 17.76 18.06 -18.98
CA TYR A 331 17.14 19.05 -18.12
C TYR A 331 15.90 19.68 -18.77
N THR A 332 15.94 19.98 -20.08
CA THR A 332 14.84 20.65 -20.79
C THR A 332 13.93 19.70 -21.59
N ASN A 333 14.26 18.41 -21.64
CA ASN A 333 13.46 17.43 -22.40
C ASN A 333 12.01 17.40 -21.92
N PRO A 334 11.02 17.66 -22.80
CA PRO A 334 9.62 17.74 -22.41
C PRO A 334 8.93 16.37 -22.35
N SER A 335 9.58 15.28 -22.76
CA SER A 335 8.95 13.94 -22.76
C SER A 335 8.51 13.50 -21.35
N ALA A 336 7.51 12.61 -21.31
CA ALA A 336 6.92 12.15 -20.07
C ALA A 336 7.96 11.52 -19.12
N ASP A 337 8.87 10.71 -19.65
CA ASP A 337 9.91 10.03 -18.86
C ASP A 337 10.86 11.01 -18.19
N PHE A 338 11.33 12.04 -18.91
CA PHE A 338 12.22 13.05 -18.35
C PHE A 338 11.50 13.99 -17.37
N ARG A 339 10.21 14.28 -17.57
CA ARG A 339 9.39 15.00 -16.57
C ARG A 339 9.25 14.18 -15.29
N ALA A 340 8.94 12.89 -15.41
CA ALA A 340 8.83 11.99 -14.26
C ALA A 340 10.17 11.86 -13.52
N LEU A 341 11.28 11.77 -14.25
CA LEU A 341 12.62 11.73 -13.70
C LEU A 341 12.95 12.98 -12.89
N ARG A 342 12.75 14.17 -13.47
CA ARG A 342 13.00 15.45 -12.78
C ARG A 342 12.10 15.61 -11.55
N LYS A 343 10.84 15.19 -11.63
CA LYS A 343 9.92 15.17 -10.47
C LYS A 343 10.45 14.26 -9.37
N ALA A 344 10.93 13.06 -9.70
CA ALA A 344 11.46 12.10 -8.72
C ALA A 344 12.76 12.58 -8.06
N MET A 345 13.57 13.38 -8.78
CA MET A 345 14.83 13.97 -8.29
C MET A 345 14.63 15.33 -7.61
N ALA A 346 13.40 15.83 -7.48
CA ALA A 346 13.12 17.16 -6.97
C ALA A 346 13.76 17.40 -5.58
N GLY A 347 14.42 18.55 -5.41
CA GLY A 347 15.18 18.88 -4.20
C GLY A 347 16.63 18.36 -4.17
N LYS A 348 17.01 17.47 -5.09
CA LYS A 348 18.39 16.97 -5.29
C LYS A 348 18.88 17.14 -6.74
N LEU A 349 18.07 17.77 -7.59
CA LEU A 349 18.33 18.03 -8.99
C LEU A 349 19.15 19.32 -9.16
N LEU A 350 20.20 19.25 -9.97
CA LEU A 350 21.08 20.35 -10.35
C LEU A 350 21.09 20.50 -11.88
N ARG A 351 21.31 21.72 -12.38
CA ARG A 351 21.69 21.93 -13.79
C ARG A 351 23.19 21.73 -13.96
N LEU A 352 23.61 20.91 -14.92
CA LEU A 352 25.02 20.72 -15.26
C LEU A 352 25.45 21.76 -16.29
N ASP A 353 26.21 22.75 -15.83
CA ASP A 353 26.80 23.77 -16.70
C ASP A 353 28.18 23.30 -17.18
N ASN A 354 28.65 23.73 -18.36
CA ASN A 354 30.00 23.44 -18.87
C ASN A 354 30.38 21.94 -18.84
N GLY A 355 29.42 21.05 -19.05
CA GLY A 355 29.62 19.59 -19.03
C GLY A 355 30.31 19.01 -20.27
N GLY A 356 30.72 19.84 -21.22
CA GLY A 356 31.13 19.42 -22.56
C GLY A 356 29.91 19.31 -23.46
N VAL A 357 29.47 18.08 -23.75
CA VAL A 357 28.28 17.83 -24.59
C VAL A 357 26.98 18.00 -23.79
N ALA A 358 25.92 18.45 -24.46
CA ALA A 358 24.61 18.73 -23.85
C ALA A 358 23.93 17.52 -23.20
N ARG A 359 24.30 16.30 -23.63
CA ARG A 359 23.81 15.02 -23.13
C ARG A 359 24.57 14.49 -21.90
N ASN A 360 25.66 15.15 -21.51
CA ASN A 360 26.43 14.69 -20.36
C ASN A 360 25.63 14.93 -19.09
N ASN A 361 25.63 13.97 -18.18
CA ASN A 361 24.96 14.03 -16.90
C ASN A 361 25.92 13.53 -15.82
N ALA A 362 25.77 14.01 -14.59
CA ALA A 362 26.56 13.54 -13.46
C ALA A 362 25.65 13.08 -12.31
N PHE A 363 25.99 11.92 -11.76
CA PHE A 363 25.45 11.38 -10.54
C PHE A 363 26.47 11.58 -9.42
N ILE A 364 26.07 12.30 -8.37
CA ILE A 364 26.95 12.74 -7.30
C ILE A 364 26.48 12.09 -6.00
N MET A 365 27.38 11.40 -5.31
CA MET A 365 27.09 10.68 -4.06
C MET A 365 28.00 11.18 -2.96
N ARG A 366 27.46 11.32 -1.75
CA ARG A 366 28.26 11.42 -0.52
C ARG A 366 28.34 10.05 0.14
N LEU A 367 29.55 9.61 0.46
CA LEU A 367 29.82 8.29 1.02
C LEU A 367 31.07 8.37 1.89
N GLY A 368 30.93 8.12 3.19
CA GLY A 368 32.08 7.98 4.11
C GLY A 368 33.02 9.19 4.10
N GLY A 369 32.47 10.40 4.25
CA GLY A 369 33.24 11.64 4.27
C GLY A 369 33.76 12.13 2.91
N HIS A 370 33.39 11.47 1.81
CA HIS A 370 33.83 11.82 0.46
C HIS A 370 32.65 12.15 -0.45
N ILE A 371 32.90 12.95 -1.49
CA ILE A 371 31.98 13.19 -2.61
C ILE A 371 32.50 12.43 -3.82
N VAL A 372 31.69 11.51 -4.34
CA VAL A 372 31.97 10.70 -5.53
C VAL A 372 31.10 11.18 -6.67
N VAL A 373 31.72 11.47 -7.81
CA VAL A 373 31.08 12.01 -9.01
C VAL A 373 31.23 11.03 -10.16
N GLU A 374 30.11 10.52 -10.63
CA GLU A 374 29.99 9.54 -11.70
C GLU A 374 29.34 10.19 -12.93
N PHE A 375 30.02 10.19 -14.07
CA PHE A 375 29.49 10.79 -15.31
C PHE A 375 28.85 9.74 -16.22
N GLY A 376 27.72 10.10 -16.82
CA GLY A 376 26.88 9.19 -17.61
C GLY A 376 27.38 8.84 -19.01
N GLU A 377 28.32 9.60 -19.58
CA GLU A 377 28.86 9.33 -20.94
C GLU A 377 29.89 8.17 -20.93
N HIS A 378 29.95 7.41 -22.02
CA HIS A 378 30.94 6.34 -22.21
C HIS A 378 32.37 6.93 -22.21
N GLY A 379 33.32 6.27 -21.53
CA GLY A 379 34.71 6.72 -21.43
C GLY A 379 34.98 7.82 -20.40
N ASN A 380 33.96 8.39 -19.75
CA ASN A 380 34.18 9.32 -18.64
C ASN A 380 34.66 8.60 -17.37
N ALA A 381 35.53 9.29 -16.62
CA ALA A 381 36.04 8.83 -15.33
C ALA A 381 35.10 9.20 -14.19
N MET A 382 35.10 8.38 -13.15
CA MET A 382 34.63 8.74 -11.83
C MET A 382 35.69 9.60 -11.13
N TYR A 383 35.25 10.60 -10.37
CA TYR A 383 36.10 11.45 -9.54
C TYR A 383 35.67 11.36 -8.08
N ALA A 384 36.61 11.32 -7.15
CA ALA A 384 36.33 11.40 -5.71
C ALA A 384 37.02 12.63 -5.11
N PHE A 385 36.34 13.30 -4.19
CA PHE A 385 36.80 14.48 -3.46
C PHE A 385 36.62 14.24 -1.96
N ASP A 386 37.49 14.82 -1.15
CA ASP A 386 37.21 14.98 0.27
C ASP A 386 36.01 15.93 0.43
N ALA A 387 34.99 15.53 1.20
CA ALA A 387 33.76 16.32 1.30
C ALA A 387 33.95 17.63 2.09
N ALA A 388 34.92 17.70 3.00
CA ALA A 388 35.19 18.88 3.81
C ALA A 388 35.95 19.96 3.01
N SER A 389 36.73 19.56 2.00
CA SER A 389 37.52 20.47 1.15
C SER A 389 37.11 20.47 -0.32
N ALA A 390 35.88 20.06 -0.65
CA ALA A 390 35.42 20.02 -2.02
C ALA A 390 35.38 21.44 -2.64
N PRO A 391 35.88 21.65 -3.87
CA PRO A 391 36.02 22.98 -4.48
C PRO A 391 34.70 23.49 -5.09
N PHE A 392 33.54 22.97 -4.65
CA PHE A 392 32.22 23.28 -5.19
C PHE A 392 31.14 23.10 -4.14
N ASP A 393 29.97 23.70 -4.37
CA ASP A 393 28.84 23.71 -3.45
C ASP A 393 27.60 23.08 -4.09
N LEU A 394 27.16 21.95 -3.55
CA LEU A 394 25.99 21.20 -4.03
C LEU A 394 24.65 21.83 -3.63
N ARG A 395 24.65 22.88 -2.79
CA ARG A 395 23.43 23.62 -2.41
C ARG A 395 22.96 24.60 -3.49
N ARG A 396 23.82 24.89 -4.47
CA ARG A 396 23.49 25.77 -5.60
C ARG A 396 22.59 25.05 -6.60
N PRO A 397 21.75 25.76 -7.38
CA PRO A 397 20.87 25.12 -8.37
C PRO A 397 21.62 24.59 -9.61
N SER A 398 22.87 25.03 -9.84
CA SER A 398 23.69 24.57 -10.95
C SER A 398 25.13 24.31 -10.52
N ILE A 399 25.83 23.47 -11.30
CA ILE A 399 27.21 23.06 -11.03
C ILE A 399 27.99 22.83 -12.32
N ALA A 400 29.27 23.20 -12.33
CA ALA A 400 30.13 23.04 -13.51
C ALA A 400 30.67 21.61 -13.65
N GLY A 401 30.49 21.01 -14.83
CA GLY A 401 30.96 19.66 -15.19
C GLY A 401 32.42 19.55 -15.63
N ASN A 402 33.23 20.60 -15.45
CA ASN A 402 34.60 20.71 -15.95
C ASN A 402 35.62 20.89 -14.80
N ARG A 403 36.85 21.32 -15.15
CA ARG A 403 37.97 21.49 -14.21
C ARG A 403 37.77 22.59 -13.17
N THR A 404 36.70 23.38 -13.24
CA THR A 404 36.39 24.38 -12.20
C THR A 404 35.55 23.81 -11.05
N ALA A 405 34.93 22.63 -11.21
CA ALA A 405 34.18 21.96 -10.15
C ALA A 405 34.25 20.42 -10.23
N LEU A 406 33.33 19.76 -10.94
CA LEU A 406 33.18 18.29 -10.87
C LEU A 406 34.35 17.49 -11.45
N LYS A 407 35.27 18.13 -12.19
CA LYS A 407 36.55 17.55 -12.66
C LYS A 407 37.75 18.33 -12.14
N HIS A 408 37.60 19.04 -11.01
CA HIS A 408 38.65 19.89 -10.46
C HIS A 408 39.92 19.07 -10.12
N PRO A 409 41.14 19.62 -10.30
CA PRO A 409 42.38 18.88 -10.06
C PRO A 409 42.60 18.39 -8.63
N SER A 410 41.89 18.96 -7.65
CA SER A 410 41.99 18.57 -6.23
C SER A 410 41.29 17.24 -5.88
N HIS A 411 40.81 16.47 -6.86
CA HIS A 411 40.24 15.15 -6.61
C HIS A 411 41.29 14.21 -6.00
N VAL A 412 40.87 13.39 -5.03
CA VAL A 412 41.72 12.40 -4.36
C VAL A 412 41.79 11.08 -5.15
N ALA A 413 40.87 10.86 -6.08
CA ALA A 413 40.91 9.75 -7.01
C ALA A 413 40.22 10.09 -8.34
N ARG A 414 40.73 9.51 -9.43
CA ARG A 414 40.11 9.49 -10.76
C ARG A 414 40.19 8.08 -11.31
N ILE A 415 39.06 7.49 -11.70
CA ILE A 415 39.02 6.09 -12.14
C ILE A 415 38.19 5.95 -13.42
N THR A 416 38.71 5.26 -14.42
CA THR A 416 38.04 5.06 -15.72
C THR A 416 37.30 3.72 -15.78
N HIS A 417 36.13 3.71 -16.44
CA HIS A 417 35.30 2.53 -16.67
C HIS A 417 35.78 1.67 -17.83
N THR A 418 37.09 1.46 -17.94
CA THR A 418 37.72 0.70 -19.01
C THR A 418 38.18 -0.65 -18.49
N ASP A 419 37.72 -1.74 -19.11
CA ASP A 419 38.27 -3.07 -18.86
C ASP A 419 39.67 -3.18 -19.49
N GLY A 420 40.55 -3.94 -18.84
CA GLY A 420 41.90 -4.21 -19.31
C GLY A 420 42.38 -5.54 -18.74
N GLY A 421 43.61 -5.60 -18.21
CA GLY A 421 44.11 -6.78 -17.49
C GLY A 421 43.30 -7.16 -16.23
N GLU A 422 42.42 -6.26 -15.77
CA GLU A 422 41.39 -6.55 -14.77
C GLU A 422 40.09 -5.81 -15.13
N ARG A 423 38.96 -6.32 -14.62
CA ARG A 423 37.65 -5.68 -14.76
C ARG A 423 37.62 -4.34 -14.02
N TRP A 424 36.96 -3.33 -14.59
CA TRP A 424 36.91 -2.00 -13.99
C TRP A 424 36.26 -1.99 -12.61
N GLU A 425 35.29 -2.87 -12.33
CA GLU A 425 34.60 -2.95 -11.04
C GLU A 425 35.58 -3.29 -9.90
N ARG A 426 36.55 -4.18 -10.15
CA ARG A 426 37.58 -4.53 -9.16
C ARG A 426 38.53 -3.37 -8.89
N LYS A 427 38.90 -2.60 -9.92
CA LYS A 427 39.67 -1.35 -9.77
C LYS A 427 38.92 -0.34 -8.91
N PHE A 428 37.63 -0.17 -9.20
CA PHE A 428 36.75 0.73 -8.47
C PHE A 428 36.61 0.32 -7.01
N GLU A 429 36.31 -0.96 -6.72
CA GLU A 429 36.22 -1.49 -5.36
C GLU A 429 37.48 -1.21 -4.55
N ARG A 430 38.65 -1.57 -5.10
CA ARG A 430 39.94 -1.36 -4.43
C ARG A 430 40.17 0.11 -4.12
N ARG A 431 40.00 0.99 -5.11
CA ARG A 431 40.27 2.42 -4.95
C ARG A 431 39.23 3.10 -4.06
N LEU A 432 37.97 2.69 -4.13
CA LEU A 432 36.92 3.20 -3.25
C LEU A 432 37.19 2.75 -1.81
N ALA A 433 37.62 1.51 -1.58
CA ALA A 433 38.04 1.04 -0.25
C ALA A 433 39.23 1.85 0.29
N GLU A 434 40.23 2.18 -0.55
CA GLU A 434 41.35 3.04 -0.16
C GLU A 434 40.90 4.47 0.22
N VAL A 435 40.01 5.07 -0.57
CA VAL A 435 39.50 6.42 -0.33
C VAL A 435 38.66 6.45 0.95
N LEU A 436 37.71 5.52 1.08
CA LEU A 436 36.83 5.47 2.25
C LEU A 436 37.57 5.07 3.53
N GLY A 437 38.51 4.13 3.45
CA GLY A 437 39.32 3.71 4.61
C GLY A 437 40.30 4.77 5.12
N ARG A 438 40.63 5.80 4.31
CA ARG A 438 41.40 6.97 4.76
C ARG A 438 40.55 7.91 5.63
N ALA A 439 39.25 8.03 5.37
CA ALA A 439 38.34 8.82 6.22
C ALA A 439 38.17 8.18 7.61
N ASP A 440 38.06 6.85 7.70
CA ASP A 440 37.94 6.14 8.98
C ASP A 440 39.18 6.36 9.88
N LYS A 441 40.38 6.45 9.27
CA LYS A 441 41.62 6.75 10.00
C LYS A 441 41.74 8.22 10.40
N ALA A 442 41.31 9.16 9.55
CA ALA A 442 41.31 10.60 9.87
C ALA A 442 40.31 10.98 10.96
N SER A 443 39.16 10.29 11.02
CA SER A 443 38.14 10.40 12.06
C SER A 443 38.64 9.97 13.45
N THR A 444 39.55 8.99 13.49
CA THR A 444 40.06 8.41 14.76
C THR A 444 41.13 9.29 15.44
N THR A 445 41.77 10.21 14.70
CA THR A 445 42.82 11.10 15.23
C THR A 445 42.33 12.45 15.78
N GLY A 446 41.02 12.68 15.81
CA GLY A 446 40.43 14.00 16.11
C GLY A 446 39.40 14.04 17.25
N ARG A 447 39.53 13.19 18.28
CA ARG A 447 38.61 13.24 19.44
C ARG A 447 39.36 13.14 20.77
N SER A 448 39.90 14.27 21.22
CA SER A 448 40.29 14.47 22.62
C SER A 448 39.05 14.73 23.47
N THR A 449 38.86 13.85 24.46
CA THR A 449 38.39 14.10 25.83
C THR A 449 37.11 14.92 26.03
N VAL A 450 35.99 14.22 26.13
CA VAL A 450 34.99 14.52 27.17
C VAL A 450 34.72 13.24 27.94
N SER A 451 35.10 13.27 29.21
CA SER A 451 34.92 12.20 30.18
C SER A 451 33.44 12.02 30.53
N SER A 452 32.99 10.78 30.63
CA SER A 452 31.82 10.38 31.41
C SER A 452 31.98 8.93 31.88
N PRO A 453 31.39 8.58 33.04
CA PRO A 453 32.01 7.68 34.00
C PRO A 453 31.74 6.19 33.74
N MET A 454 32.65 5.38 34.31
CA MET A 454 32.67 3.92 34.37
C MET A 454 31.29 3.29 34.62
N ALA A 455 30.94 2.34 33.76
CA ALA A 455 30.05 1.23 34.09
C ALA A 455 30.77 -0.09 33.80
N THR A 456 30.82 -0.92 34.83
CA THR A 456 31.50 -2.22 34.98
C THR A 456 31.04 -3.25 33.94
N PRO A 457 31.92 -4.14 33.43
CA PRO A 457 31.52 -5.18 32.47
C PRO A 457 30.71 -6.30 33.14
N PRO A 458 29.68 -6.87 32.49
CA PRO A 458 28.96 -8.01 33.01
C PRO A 458 29.74 -9.31 32.79
N ILE A 459 29.65 -10.16 33.82
CA ILE A 459 30.26 -11.47 33.98
C ILE A 459 29.62 -12.48 33.00
N ARG A 460 30.47 -13.28 32.35
CA ARG A 460 30.11 -14.45 31.52
C ARG A 460 29.68 -15.62 32.42
N PRO A 461 28.56 -16.31 32.18
CA PRO A 461 28.32 -17.64 32.76
C PRO A 461 28.98 -18.74 31.92
N ALA A 462 29.58 -19.71 32.61
CA ALA A 462 30.13 -20.96 32.07
C ALA A 462 29.02 -21.97 31.69
N PRO A 463 29.30 -22.95 30.82
CA PRO A 463 28.29 -23.91 30.34
C PRO A 463 28.07 -25.07 31.33
N ILE A 464 26.81 -25.44 31.54
CA ILE A 464 26.38 -26.66 32.25
C ILE A 464 26.19 -27.79 31.21
N PRO A 465 26.66 -29.03 31.47
CA PRO A 465 26.56 -30.14 30.53
C PRO A 465 25.18 -30.81 30.59
N THR A 466 24.60 -31.13 29.43
CA THR A 466 23.42 -32.01 29.32
C THR A 466 23.83 -33.47 29.04
N PRO A 467 23.15 -34.46 29.65
CA PRO A 467 23.43 -35.88 29.40
C PRO A 467 22.77 -36.40 28.12
N SER A 468 23.48 -37.34 27.50
CA SER A 468 23.05 -38.20 26.39
C SER A 468 21.83 -39.05 26.77
N ALA A 469 20.81 -39.05 25.91
CA ALA A 469 19.76 -40.07 25.90
C ALA A 469 19.44 -40.43 24.44
N ALA A 470 19.61 -41.71 24.14
CA ALA A 470 19.38 -42.34 22.85
C ALA A 470 17.89 -42.42 22.49
N SER A 471 17.57 -42.21 21.21
CA SER A 471 16.24 -42.46 20.64
C SER A 471 16.13 -43.90 20.12
N PRO A 472 15.02 -44.62 20.34
CA PRO A 472 14.77 -45.88 19.69
C PRO A 472 14.18 -45.67 18.28
N ALA A 473 14.62 -46.53 17.36
CA ALA A 473 14.18 -46.62 15.99
C ALA A 473 12.76 -47.18 15.90
N TRP A 474 11.89 -46.53 15.11
CA TRP A 474 10.73 -47.18 14.50
C TRP A 474 10.68 -46.92 12.99
N ALA A 475 10.51 -48.04 12.28
CA ALA A 475 10.51 -48.18 10.85
C ALA A 475 9.28 -47.54 10.19
N ARG A 476 9.49 -46.95 9.00
CA ARG A 476 8.42 -46.48 8.11
C ARG A 476 8.00 -47.62 7.17
N PRO A 477 6.69 -47.88 6.96
CA PRO A 477 6.24 -48.72 5.87
C PRO A 477 6.37 -47.99 4.53
N GLN A 478 6.92 -48.69 3.53
CA GLN A 478 6.84 -48.31 2.12
C GLN A 478 5.39 -48.48 1.63
N VAL A 479 4.85 -47.45 1.00
CA VAL A 479 3.68 -47.56 0.12
C VAL A 479 4.11 -47.13 -1.28
N ALA A 480 3.84 -48.02 -2.23
CA ALA A 480 4.26 -47.99 -3.61
C ALA A 480 3.83 -46.71 -4.35
N ARG A 481 4.77 -46.12 -5.11
CA ARG A 481 4.48 -45.13 -6.14
C ARG A 481 3.74 -45.82 -7.29
N GLN A 482 2.46 -45.53 -7.43
CA GLN A 482 1.77 -45.68 -8.71
C GLN A 482 2.35 -44.67 -9.70
N VAL A 483 2.79 -45.19 -10.84
CA VAL A 483 3.27 -44.44 -12.00
C VAL A 483 2.05 -43.86 -12.72
N SER A 484 1.97 -42.53 -12.78
CA SER A 484 1.11 -41.82 -13.73
C SER A 484 1.96 -41.47 -14.98
N PRO A 485 1.40 -41.51 -16.20
CA PRO A 485 2.17 -41.33 -17.43
C PRO A 485 2.52 -39.85 -17.66
N GLU A 486 3.80 -39.57 -17.94
CA GLU A 486 4.24 -38.22 -18.34
C GLU A 486 3.61 -37.79 -19.67
N PRO A 487 3.16 -36.53 -19.81
CA PRO A 487 2.60 -36.03 -21.05
C PRO A 487 3.72 -35.86 -22.09
N HIS A 488 3.61 -36.61 -23.18
CA HIS A 488 4.55 -36.65 -24.31
C HIS A 488 4.70 -35.32 -25.09
N GLY A 489 4.04 -34.22 -24.69
CA GLY A 489 4.09 -32.94 -25.43
C GLY A 489 5.30 -32.04 -25.15
N MET A 490 5.93 -32.12 -23.97
CA MET A 490 6.97 -31.16 -23.57
C MET A 490 8.34 -31.49 -24.16
N ARG A 491 8.69 -32.77 -24.26
CA ARG A 491 9.97 -33.23 -24.85
C ARG A 491 10.02 -32.97 -26.35
N ASP A 492 8.93 -33.24 -27.06
CA ASP A 492 8.79 -32.95 -28.49
C ASP A 492 8.89 -31.44 -28.80
N LEU A 493 8.39 -30.60 -27.89
CA LEU A 493 8.46 -29.15 -28.03
C LEU A 493 9.86 -28.59 -27.77
N GLN A 494 10.57 -29.13 -26.78
CA GLN A 494 11.97 -28.77 -26.51
C GLN A 494 12.90 -29.20 -27.65
N ALA A 495 12.70 -30.40 -28.21
CA ALA A 495 13.44 -30.87 -29.38
C ALA A 495 13.23 -29.95 -30.60
N PHE A 496 11.98 -29.57 -30.87
CA PHE A 496 11.65 -28.64 -31.95
C PHE A 496 12.31 -27.26 -31.76
N PHE A 497 12.30 -26.71 -30.53
CA PHE A 497 12.96 -25.45 -30.24
C PHE A 497 14.47 -25.53 -30.43
N ALA A 498 15.11 -26.64 -30.06
CA ALA A 498 16.53 -26.85 -30.26
C ALA A 498 16.89 -26.94 -31.76
N GLU A 499 16.13 -27.74 -32.52
CA GLU A 499 16.32 -27.94 -33.97
C GLU A 499 16.23 -26.62 -34.75
N HIS A 500 15.22 -25.81 -34.43
CA HIS A 500 14.96 -24.54 -35.11
C HIS A 500 15.63 -23.33 -34.43
N ARG A 501 16.46 -23.57 -33.41
CA ARG A 501 17.16 -22.56 -32.58
C ARG A 501 16.24 -21.46 -32.04
N VAL A 502 15.03 -21.84 -31.65
CA VAL A 502 14.00 -20.93 -31.10
C VAL A 502 14.25 -20.74 -29.62
N LYS A 503 14.46 -19.49 -29.18
CA LYS A 503 14.52 -19.17 -27.74
C LYS A 503 13.12 -19.24 -27.17
N SER A 504 12.96 -19.80 -25.97
CA SER A 504 11.66 -19.92 -25.31
C SER A 504 11.69 -19.44 -23.85
N ALA A 505 10.53 -19.07 -23.34
CA ALA A 505 10.31 -18.72 -21.93
C ALA A 505 8.98 -19.32 -21.46
N ASP A 506 9.05 -20.33 -20.59
CA ASP A 506 7.86 -20.93 -19.99
C ASP A 506 7.47 -20.19 -18.71
N LEU A 507 6.30 -19.56 -18.73
CA LEU A 507 5.75 -18.84 -17.58
C LEU A 507 4.46 -19.49 -17.07
N ARG A 508 4.10 -20.69 -17.56
CA ARG A 508 2.83 -21.34 -17.22
C ARG A 508 2.72 -21.70 -15.74
N ASP A 509 3.82 -22.09 -15.10
CA ASP A 509 3.89 -22.35 -13.65
C ASP A 509 3.63 -21.10 -12.78
N LYS A 510 3.62 -19.92 -13.40
CA LYS A 510 3.31 -18.62 -12.77
C LYS A 510 2.01 -18.02 -13.31
N GLY A 511 1.12 -18.84 -13.89
CA GLY A 511 -0.14 -18.40 -14.51
C GLY A 511 0.02 -17.63 -15.82
N GLY A 512 1.22 -17.66 -16.41
CA GLY A 512 1.57 -17.01 -17.68
C GLY A 512 1.47 -17.94 -18.89
N SER A 513 1.96 -17.47 -20.04
CA SER A 513 2.01 -18.24 -21.29
C SER A 513 3.42 -18.79 -21.54
N LEU A 514 3.52 -19.88 -22.30
CA LEU A 514 4.80 -20.30 -22.88
C LEU A 514 5.06 -19.48 -24.14
N TRP A 515 6.20 -18.79 -24.17
CA TRP A 515 6.60 -17.92 -25.28
C TRP A 515 7.72 -18.55 -26.11
N ALA A 516 7.65 -18.41 -27.42
CA ALA A 516 8.65 -18.83 -28.40
C ALA A 516 9.04 -17.64 -29.31
N TYR A 517 10.31 -17.25 -29.26
CA TYR A 517 10.85 -16.08 -29.95
C TYR A 517 11.42 -16.49 -31.30
N ALA A 518 10.53 -16.51 -32.29
CA ALA A 518 10.84 -16.73 -33.71
C ALA A 518 10.06 -15.72 -34.55
N PRO A 519 10.53 -15.32 -35.75
CA PRO A 519 9.80 -14.40 -36.62
C PRO A 519 8.44 -14.98 -37.04
N GLU A 520 7.49 -14.10 -37.38
CA GLU A 520 6.12 -14.47 -37.80
C GLU A 520 6.09 -15.32 -39.08
N ARG A 521 7.09 -15.10 -39.95
CA ARG A 521 7.30 -15.85 -41.19
C ARG A 521 8.75 -16.33 -41.18
N GLY A 522 8.94 -17.64 -41.20
CA GLY A 522 10.25 -18.26 -41.14
C GLY A 522 10.16 -19.78 -40.94
N PRO A 523 11.29 -20.50 -40.93
CA PRO A 523 11.32 -21.96 -40.94
C PRO A 523 10.57 -22.62 -39.79
N ALA A 524 10.47 -21.94 -38.64
CA ALA A 524 9.78 -22.45 -37.45
C ALA A 524 8.27 -22.11 -37.40
N ALA A 525 7.77 -21.19 -38.24
CA ALA A 525 6.44 -20.61 -38.08
C ALA A 525 5.31 -21.64 -38.23
N ASP A 526 5.39 -22.51 -39.24
CA ASP A 526 4.36 -23.52 -39.48
C ASP A 526 4.42 -24.65 -38.45
N GLY A 527 5.61 -24.98 -37.97
CA GLY A 527 5.81 -25.93 -36.88
C GLY A 527 5.31 -25.42 -35.52
N LEU A 528 5.33 -24.10 -35.29
CA LEU A 528 4.75 -23.46 -34.10
C LEU A 528 3.22 -23.39 -34.19
N ARG A 529 2.66 -23.04 -35.35
CA ARG A 529 1.20 -23.03 -35.58
C ARG A 529 0.59 -24.42 -35.39
N SER A 530 1.19 -25.46 -35.97
CA SER A 530 0.68 -26.84 -35.84
C SER A 530 0.74 -27.37 -34.40
N ARG A 531 1.59 -26.77 -33.56
CA ARG A 531 1.70 -27.07 -32.12
C ARG A 531 0.90 -26.11 -31.23
N GLY A 532 -0.01 -25.32 -31.81
CA GLY A 532 -0.98 -24.50 -31.08
C GLY A 532 -0.47 -23.13 -30.62
N PHE A 533 0.68 -22.66 -31.09
CA PHE A 533 1.17 -21.32 -30.77
C PHE A 533 0.45 -20.26 -31.61
N ALA A 534 0.02 -19.18 -30.95
CA ALA A 534 -0.54 -17.99 -31.56
C ALA A 534 0.51 -16.86 -31.67
N TRP A 535 0.42 -16.04 -32.71
CA TRP A 535 1.33 -14.91 -32.90
C TRP A 535 0.90 -13.69 -32.08
N SER A 536 1.87 -13.01 -31.45
CA SER A 536 1.67 -11.72 -30.78
C SER A 536 2.43 -10.61 -31.52
N ALA A 537 1.70 -9.81 -32.31
CA ALA A 537 2.27 -8.64 -32.98
C ALA A 537 2.87 -7.62 -32.00
N ARG A 538 2.29 -7.48 -30.79
CA ARG A 538 2.77 -6.56 -29.74
C ARG A 538 4.14 -6.94 -29.18
N ARG A 539 4.46 -8.23 -29.11
CA ARG A 539 5.74 -8.73 -28.58
C ARG A 539 6.70 -9.26 -29.64
N GLY A 540 6.25 -9.37 -30.89
CA GLY A 540 7.01 -9.99 -31.96
C GLY A 540 7.39 -11.44 -31.65
N ALA A 541 6.49 -12.19 -31.00
CA ALA A 541 6.76 -13.56 -30.55
C ALA A 541 5.51 -14.45 -30.55
N TRP A 542 5.72 -15.76 -30.62
CA TRP A 542 4.70 -16.80 -30.56
C TRP A 542 4.40 -17.17 -29.11
N TYR A 543 3.15 -17.54 -28.79
CA TYR A 543 2.77 -17.97 -27.45
C TYR A 543 1.67 -19.02 -27.42
N ILE A 544 1.65 -19.85 -26.38
CA ILE A 544 0.53 -20.73 -26.05
C ILE A 544 0.17 -20.55 -24.57
N LYS A 545 -1.12 -20.36 -24.28
CA LYS A 545 -1.65 -20.25 -22.90
C LYS A 545 -1.92 -21.64 -22.36
N SER A 546 -1.64 -21.84 -21.07
CA SER A 546 -1.98 -23.09 -20.40
C SER A 546 -3.47 -23.23 -20.16
#